data_AF-A0A920J3R2-F1
#
_entry.id   AF-A0A920J3R2-F1
#
_cell.length_a   1.000
_cell.length_b   1.000
_cell.length_c   1.000
_cell.angle_alpha   90.00
_cell.angle_beta   90.00
_cell.angle_gamma   90.00
#
_symmetry.space_group_name_H-M   'P 1'
#
loop_
_entity.id
_entity.type
_entity.pdbx_description
1 polymer ?
#
loop_
_entity_poly.entity_id
_entity_poly.type
_entity_poly.pdbx_seq_one_letter_code
_entity_poly.pdbx_strand_id
1 'polypeptide(L)'
;MISWWGPILYEYYAGTEFNGMTIINSEEWLDHKGSVGRPLFGELHILDDEGNELPAGEAGGIYFGGETATTFQYHNDPEKTKGAISKQG
;
A
#
# COMPACT_ATOMS: atom_id res chain seq x y z
N MET A 1 -17.41 -15.49 0.20
CA MET A 1 -18.03 -14.17 -0.02
C MET A 1 -18.40 -13.95 -1.48
N ILE A 2 -17.45 -13.97 -2.44
CA ILE A 2 -17.76 -13.82 -3.89
C ILE A 2 -18.77 -14.89 -4.37
N SER A 3 -18.64 -16.14 -3.93
CA SER A 3 -19.59 -17.22 -4.26
C SER A 3 -21.01 -17.00 -3.77
N TRP A 4 -21.21 -16.11 -2.78
CA TRP A 4 -22.52 -15.80 -2.24
C TRP A 4 -23.05 -14.46 -2.77
N TRP A 5 -22.22 -13.42 -2.71
CA TRP A 5 -22.58 -12.06 -3.13
C TRP A 5 -22.54 -11.86 -4.65
N GLY A 6 -21.85 -12.73 -5.39
CA GLY A 6 -21.48 -12.52 -6.79
C GLY A 6 -20.23 -11.65 -6.94
N PRO A 7 -19.77 -11.40 -8.18
CA PRO A 7 -18.56 -10.63 -8.48
C PRO A 7 -18.79 -9.12 -8.36
N ILE A 8 -19.32 -8.68 -7.22
CA ILE A 8 -19.67 -7.27 -6.93
C ILE A 8 -18.83 -6.68 -5.81
N LEU A 9 -17.90 -7.46 -5.26
CA LEU A 9 -17.06 -7.05 -4.13
C LEU A 9 -15.84 -6.28 -4.63
N TYR A 10 -15.51 -5.24 -3.86
CA TYR A 10 -14.27 -4.50 -3.93
C TYR A 10 -13.63 -4.54 -2.55
N GLU A 11 -12.34 -4.81 -2.51
CA GLU A 11 -11.53 -4.78 -1.29
C GLU A 11 -10.36 -3.82 -1.46
N TYR A 12 -9.86 -3.27 -0.35
CA TYR A 12 -8.74 -2.37 -0.36
C TYR A 12 -7.75 -2.70 0.77
N TYR A 13 -6.48 -2.38 0.55
CA TYR A 13 -5.43 -2.39 1.57
C TYR A 13 -4.83 -0.99 1.68
N ALA A 14 -4.81 -0.45 2.90
CA ALA A 14 -4.32 0.89 3.23
C ALA A 14 -3.94 0.98 4.72
N GLY A 15 -3.13 1.99 5.06
CA GLY A 15 -2.86 2.39 6.45
C GLY A 15 -3.83 3.47 6.95
N THR A 16 -3.97 3.60 8.27
CA THR A 16 -4.75 4.70 8.89
C THR A 16 -4.17 6.08 8.60
N GLU A 17 -2.89 6.10 8.24
CA GLU A 17 -2.07 7.23 7.85
C GLU A 17 -2.48 7.84 6.51
N PHE A 18 -3.31 7.13 5.73
CA PHE A 18 -3.82 7.59 4.42
C PHE A 18 -2.72 8.01 3.42
N ASN A 19 -1.56 7.38 3.52
CA ASN A 19 -0.41 7.62 2.65
C ASN A 19 -0.60 7.01 1.25
N GLY A 20 -1.32 5.89 1.17
CA GLY A 20 -1.68 5.25 -0.09
C GLY A 20 -2.72 4.15 0.12
N MET A 21 -3.26 3.66 -0.99
CA MET A 21 -4.26 2.60 -0.98
C MET A 21 -4.16 1.77 -2.24
N THR A 22 -4.29 0.46 -2.09
CA THR A 22 -4.54 -0.47 -3.20
C THR A 22 -5.99 -0.90 -3.20
N ILE A 23 -6.55 -1.19 -4.38
CA ILE A 23 -7.91 -1.71 -4.54
C ILE A 23 -7.91 -2.90 -5.49
N ILE A 24 -8.77 -3.87 -5.22
CA ILE A 24 -9.00 -5.04 -6.07
C ILE A 24 -10.49 -5.32 -6.19
N ASN A 25 -10.93 -5.65 -7.40
CA ASN A 25 -12.29 -6.14 -7.64
C ASN A 25 -12.37 -7.68 -7.61
N SER A 26 -13.58 -8.21 -7.64
CA SER A 26 -13.82 -9.67 -7.58
C SER A 26 -13.17 -10.46 -8.72
N GLU A 27 -13.15 -9.92 -9.94
CA GLU A 27 -12.57 -10.59 -11.11
C GLU A 27 -11.04 -10.64 -11.01
N GLU A 28 -10.43 -9.51 -10.66
CA GLU A 28 -8.97 -9.37 -10.46
C GLU A 28 -8.49 -10.29 -9.32
N TRP A 29 -9.24 -10.39 -8.22
CA TRP A 29 -8.89 -11.30 -7.13
C TRP A 29 -9.03 -12.77 -7.54
N LEU A 30 -10.02 -13.11 -8.36
CA LEU A 30 -10.19 -14.48 -8.86
C LEU A 30 -9.04 -14.90 -9.78
N ASP A 31 -8.51 -13.97 -10.59
CA ASP A 31 -7.34 -14.17 -11.46
C ASP A 31 -6.02 -14.17 -10.68
N HIS A 32 -5.92 -13.35 -9.63
CA HIS A 32 -4.72 -13.18 -8.80
C HIS A 32 -5.01 -13.40 -7.31
N LYS A 33 -5.39 -14.62 -6.95
CA LYS A 33 -5.79 -14.97 -5.58
C LYS A 33 -4.70 -14.62 -4.56
N GLY A 34 -5.08 -13.87 -3.54
CA GLY A 34 -4.18 -13.38 -2.48
C GLY A 34 -3.58 -12.01 -2.76
N SER A 35 -3.81 -11.43 -3.93
CA SER A 35 -3.44 -10.03 -4.22
C SER A 35 -4.35 -9.06 -3.46
N VAL A 36 -3.78 -7.91 -3.09
CA VAL A 36 -4.51 -6.74 -2.58
C VAL A 36 -4.81 -5.71 -3.68
N GLY A 37 -4.45 -6.03 -4.92
CA GLY A 37 -4.78 -5.25 -6.10
C GLY A 37 -3.69 -4.26 -6.50
N ARG A 38 -4.13 -3.17 -7.13
CA ARG A 38 -3.24 -2.13 -7.67
C ARG A 38 -3.43 -0.83 -6.91
N PRO A 39 -2.41 0.05 -6.89
CA PRO A 39 -2.53 1.37 -6.27
C PRO A 39 -3.69 2.17 -6.88
N LEU A 40 -4.62 2.63 -6.05
CA LEU A 40 -5.62 3.62 -6.42
C LEU A 40 -5.05 5.03 -6.30
N PHE A 41 -4.27 5.28 -5.24
CA PHE A 41 -3.48 6.48 -5.04
C PHE A 41 -2.25 6.17 -4.18
N GLY A 42 -1.26 7.06 -4.24
CA GLY A 42 0.07 6.85 -3.69
C GLY A 42 0.96 6.07 -4.66
N GLU A 43 2.23 6.46 -4.73
CA GLU A 43 3.25 5.73 -5.51
C GLU A 43 3.73 4.53 -4.70
N LEU A 44 3.64 3.31 -5.23
CA LEU A 44 4.00 2.09 -4.50
C LEU A 44 5.48 1.77 -4.68
N HIS A 45 6.19 1.61 -3.56
CA HIS A 45 7.59 1.18 -3.51
C HIS A 45 7.72 -0.13 -2.71
N ILE A 46 8.59 -1.03 -3.15
CA ILE A 46 8.90 -2.28 -2.44
C ILE A 46 10.38 -2.25 -2.08
N LEU A 47 10.67 -2.10 -0.79
CA LEU A 47 12.01 -1.82 -0.32
C LEU A 47 12.59 -2.97 0.51
N ASP A 48 13.91 -3.17 0.42
CA ASP A 48 14.66 -4.00 1.36
C ASP A 48 14.85 -3.29 2.73
N ASP A 49 15.51 -3.98 3.68
CA ASP A 49 15.79 -3.45 5.02
C ASP A 49 16.74 -2.24 5.02
N GLU A 50 17.47 -2.01 3.92
CA GLU A 50 18.36 -0.86 3.71
C GLU A 50 17.64 0.28 2.93
N GLY A 51 16.36 0.09 2.61
CA GLY A 51 15.51 1.02 1.89
C GLY A 51 15.72 1.04 0.37
N ASN A 52 16.42 0.08 -0.22
CA ASN A 52 16.62 0.03 -1.68
C ASN A 52 15.45 -0.64 -2.40
N GLU A 53 15.14 -0.19 -3.62
CA GLU A 53 14.09 -0.78 -4.44
C GLU A 53 14.40 -2.22 -4.80
N LEU A 54 13.39 -3.08 -4.65
CA LEU A 54 13.43 -4.47 -5.06
C LEU A 54 12.74 -4.67 -6.41
N PRO A 55 13.23 -5.61 -7.23
CA PRO A 55 12.57 -5.95 -8.49
C PRO A 55 11.24 -6.66 -8.24
N ALA A 56 10.37 -6.67 -9.25
CA ALA A 56 9.09 -7.35 -9.20
C ALA A 56 9.27 -8.86 -8.88
N GLY A 57 8.50 -9.35 -7.90
CA GLY A 57 8.51 -10.75 -7.46
C GLY A 57 9.33 -10.99 -6.18
N GLU A 58 10.12 -10.02 -5.73
CA GLU A 58 10.83 -10.08 -4.45
C GLU A 58 9.97 -9.52 -3.31
N ALA A 59 10.12 -10.10 -2.12
CA ALA A 59 9.41 -9.66 -0.93
C ALA A 59 10.18 -8.55 -0.20
N GLY A 60 9.48 -7.48 0.20
CA GLY A 60 10.05 -6.35 0.93
C GLY A 60 8.99 -5.55 1.68
N GLY A 61 9.42 -4.46 2.31
CA GLY A 61 8.53 -3.50 2.95
C GLY A 61 7.71 -2.73 1.90
N ILE A 62 6.41 -2.57 2.17
CA ILE A 62 5.51 -1.79 1.32
C ILE A 62 5.54 -0.34 1.78
N TYR A 63 5.91 0.56 0.88
CA TYR A 63 5.89 2.00 1.10
C TYR A 63 4.99 2.67 0.08
N PHE A 64 4.34 3.75 0.51
CA PHE A 64 3.57 4.62 -0.37
C PHE A 64 4.20 6.01 -0.34
N GLY A 65 4.45 6.56 -1.52
CA GLY A 65 4.96 7.91 -1.70
C GLY A 65 4.04 8.84 -2.45
N GLY A 66 4.55 10.03 -2.76
CA GLY A 66 3.81 11.12 -3.42
C GLY A 66 3.09 12.05 -2.43
N GLU A 67 2.21 12.91 -2.96
CA GLU A 67 1.60 13.99 -2.17
C GLU A 67 0.85 13.49 -0.94
N THR A 68 0.09 12.40 -1.06
CA THR A 68 -0.70 11.83 0.05
C THR A 68 0.18 11.30 1.19
N ALA A 69 1.35 10.73 0.88
CA ALA A 69 2.26 10.18 1.87
C ALA A 69 2.93 11.24 2.74
N THR A 70 3.21 12.41 2.18
CA THR A 70 3.98 13.47 2.86
C THR A 70 3.16 14.36 3.81
N THR A 71 1.84 14.23 3.83
CA THR A 71 0.96 15.09 4.64
C THR A 71 0.69 14.58 6.05
N PHE A 72 0.95 13.29 6.32
CA PHE A 72 0.67 12.67 7.61
C PHE A 72 1.76 12.96 8.66
N GLN A 73 1.35 13.22 9.89
CA GLN A 73 2.24 13.36 11.04
C GLN A 73 1.62 12.74 12.30
N TYR A 74 2.42 12.01 13.07
CA TYR A 74 2.00 11.54 14.40
C TYR A 74 1.94 12.72 15.37
N HIS A 75 0.82 12.84 16.08
CA HIS A 75 0.58 13.93 17.01
C HIS A 75 1.60 13.94 18.16
N ASN A 76 2.30 15.06 18.35
CA ASN A 76 3.36 15.27 19.36
C ASN A 76 4.56 14.31 19.27
N ASP A 77 4.75 13.61 18.15
CA ASP A 77 5.86 12.66 17.97
C ASP A 77 6.57 12.87 16.63
N PRO A 78 7.39 13.95 16.53
CA PRO A 78 8.10 14.26 15.30
C PRO A 78 9.17 13.23 14.95
N GLU A 79 9.75 12.54 15.94
CA GLU A 79 10.78 11.53 15.71
C GLU A 79 10.16 10.25 15.13
N LYS A 80 9.02 9.80 15.66
CA LYS A 80 8.29 8.69 15.05
C LYS A 80 7.77 9.04 13.66
N THR A 81 7.35 10.29 13.43
CA THR A 81 6.93 10.76 12.11
C THR A 81 8.07 10.65 11.09
N LYS A 82 9.26 11.14 11.43
CA LYS A 82 10.45 11.03 10.57
C LYS A 82 10.82 9.56 10.33
N GLY A 83 10.75 8.72 11.35
CA GLY A 83 11.07 7.30 11.26
C GLY A 83 10.08 6.48 10.41
N ALA A 84 8.89 7.01 10.12
CA ALA A 84 7.89 6.37 9.28
C ALA A 84 8.02 6.71 7.78
N ILE A 85 8.93 7.63 7.41
CA ILE A 85 9.13 8.11 6.03
C ILE A 85 10.43 7.51 5.47
N SER A 86 10.36 6.99 4.25
CA SER A 86 11.51 6.39 3.57
C SER A 86 12.30 7.45 2.78
N LYS A 87 13.46 7.08 2.21
CA LYS A 87 14.22 8.01 1.34
C LYS A 87 13.52 8.32 0.02
N GLN A 88 12.57 7.48 -0.39
CA GLN A 88 11.75 7.63 -1.59
C GLN A 88 10.62 8.65 -1.39
N GLY A 89 10.39 9.10 -0.15
CA GLY A 89 9.27 9.94 0.24
C GLY A 89 8.12 9.07 0.68
#